data_AF-A0A8B6XSY8-F1
#
_entry.id   AF-A0A8B6XSY8-F1
#
_cell.length_a   1.000
_cell.length_b   1.000
_cell.length_c   1.000
_cell.angle_alpha   90.00
_cell.angle_beta   90.00
_cell.angle_gamma   90.00
#
_symmetry.space_group_name_H-M   'P 1'
#
loop_
_entity.id
_entity.type
_entity.pdbx_description
1 polymer ?
#
loop_
_entity_poly.entity_id
_entity_poly.type
_entity_poly.pdbx_seq_one_letter_code
_entity_poly.pdbx_strand_id
1 'polypeptide(L)'
;MASNAPDYKESILKIASSAISASKIGWSRARQFTEEQVGSAEKTQYDAQFENQVMQAEKTRHLTEKLLKQAEAMIQPNPGYRIEEFLFEKLDKKTPARPTNSFVLGETMLDASQEIGPGTSYGI
;
A
#
# COMPACT_ATOMS: atom_id res chain seq x y z
N MET A 1 56.58 57.16 39.39
CA MET A 1 56.30 55.80 39.89
C MET A 1 54.80 55.73 40.05
N ALA A 2 54.03 55.18 39.12
CA ALA A 2 53.69 53.76 38.93
C ALA A 2 52.22 53.84 38.46
N SER A 3 51.65 53.03 37.57
CA SER A 3 52.05 51.82 36.89
C SER A 3 51.07 51.68 35.72
N ASN A 4 51.60 51.36 34.53
CA ASN A 4 50.82 50.80 33.42
C ASN A 4 49.96 49.65 33.94
N ALA A 5 48.63 49.81 33.91
CA ALA A 5 47.71 48.68 34.00
C ALA A 5 47.49 48.21 32.55
N PRO A 6 48.27 47.25 32.05
CA PRO A 6 48.20 46.85 30.65
C PRO A 6 46.89 46.09 30.43
N ASP A 7 46.19 46.35 29.33
CA ASP A 7 45.89 45.40 28.25
C ASP A 7 45.35 43.97 28.54
N TYR A 8 45.11 43.58 29.80
CA TYR A 8 44.73 42.23 30.18
C TYR A 8 43.27 41.93 29.86
N LYS A 9 42.37 42.91 30.01
CA LYS A 9 40.94 42.73 29.66
C LYS A 9 40.74 42.63 28.14
N GLU A 10 41.45 43.45 27.36
CA GLU A 10 41.39 43.40 25.90
C GLU A 10 42.03 42.13 25.33
N SER A 11 43.16 41.68 25.88
CA SER A 11 43.78 40.40 25.48
C SER A 11 42.90 39.19 25.82
N ILE A 12 42.24 39.16 26.98
CA ILE A 12 41.27 38.10 27.33
C ILE A 12 40.06 38.12 26.38
N LEU A 13 39.51 39.30 26.04
CA LEU A 13 38.43 39.42 25.07
C LEU A 13 38.87 39.00 23.65
N LYS A 14 40.11 39.28 23.27
CA LYS A 14 40.69 38.88 21.98
C LYS A 14 40.94 37.36 21.90
N ILE A 15 41.35 36.73 23.00
CA ILE A 15 41.48 35.26 23.13
C ILE A 15 40.11 34.59 23.15
N ALA A 16 39.13 35.15 23.86
CA ALA A 16 37.77 34.63 23.88
C ALA A 16 37.11 34.73 22.50
N SER A 17 37.26 35.87 21.81
CA SER A 17 36.74 36.05 20.46
C SER A 17 37.45 35.18 19.42
N SER A 18 38.75 34.91 19.58
CA SER A 18 39.49 33.97 18.72
C SER A 18 39.10 32.51 18.97
N ALA A 19 38.79 32.13 20.21
CA ALA A 19 38.25 30.81 20.53
C ALA A 19 36.83 30.62 19.97
N ILE A 20 35.98 31.67 20.05
CA ILE A 20 34.65 31.67 19.46
C ILE A 20 34.72 31.60 17.93
N SER A 21 35.65 32.31 17.29
CA SER A 21 35.83 32.23 15.84
C SER A 21 36.37 30.86 15.40
N ALA A 22 37.32 30.27 16.14
CA ALA A 22 37.79 28.91 15.91
C ALA A 22 36.66 27.87 16.05
N SER A 23 35.78 28.03 17.04
CA SER A 23 34.58 27.19 17.22
C SER A 23 33.60 27.33 16.05
N LYS A 24 33.37 28.56 15.56
CA LYS A 24 32.53 28.82 14.37
C LYS A 24 33.11 28.16 13.11
N ILE A 25 34.43 28.18 12.94
CA ILE A 25 35.11 27.52 11.81
C ILE A 25 35.01 25.99 11.93
N GLY A 26 35.10 25.45 13.15
CA GLY A 26 34.88 24.01 13.40
C GLY A 26 33.45 23.58 13.07
N TRP A 27 32.46 24.38 13.47
CA TRP A 27 31.04 24.14 13.16
C TRP A 27 30.74 24.26 11.66
N SER A 28 31.28 25.27 10.97
CA SER A 28 31.10 25.39 9.53
C SER A 28 31.75 24.24 8.76
N ARG A 29 32.92 23.75 9.22
CA ARG A 29 33.57 22.56 8.64
C ARG A 29 32.81 21.28 8.95
N ALA A 30 32.25 21.11 10.15
CA ALA A 30 31.41 19.98 10.47
C ALA A 30 30.13 19.98 9.63
N ARG A 31 29.49 21.16 9.48
CA ARG A 31 28.34 21.34 8.58
C ARG A 31 28.69 21.02 7.14
N GLN A 32 29.82 21.51 6.64
CA GLN A 32 30.29 21.23 5.29
C GLN A 32 30.62 19.75 5.11
N PHE A 33 31.23 19.08 6.09
CA PHE A 33 31.47 17.65 6.06
C PHE A 33 30.15 16.85 6.03
N THR A 34 29.14 17.29 6.78
CA THR A 34 27.80 16.67 6.70
C THR A 34 27.10 16.98 5.39
N GLU A 35 27.22 18.20 4.84
CA GLU A 35 26.62 18.57 3.55
C GLU A 35 27.33 17.89 2.37
N GLU A 36 28.65 17.64 2.45
CA GLU A 36 29.40 16.88 1.46
C GLU A 36 29.11 15.38 1.59
N GLN A 37 28.98 14.82 2.80
CA GLN A 37 28.58 13.42 3.00
C GLN A 37 27.11 13.16 2.64
N VAL A 38 26.21 14.13 2.84
CA VAL A 38 24.79 14.04 2.49
C VAL A 38 24.54 14.43 1.02
N GLY A 39 25.34 15.35 0.47
CA GLY A 39 25.27 15.79 -0.93
C GLY A 39 26.03 14.88 -1.90
N SER A 40 27.05 14.17 -1.42
CA SER A 40 27.72 13.05 -2.10
C SER A 40 27.12 11.70 -1.74
N ALA A 41 26.04 11.65 -0.96
CA ALA A 41 25.17 10.48 -0.93
C ALA A 41 24.49 10.41 -2.29
N GLU A 42 25.22 9.85 -3.27
CA GLU A 42 24.67 9.40 -4.53
C GLU A 42 23.36 8.70 -4.21
N LYS A 43 22.25 9.31 -4.66
CA LYS A 43 20.87 8.82 -4.66
C LYS A 43 20.85 7.37 -4.20
N THR A 44 20.55 7.10 -2.91
CA THR A 44 20.60 5.75 -2.34
C THR A 44 20.08 4.77 -3.37
N GLN A 45 21.01 4.11 -4.09
CA GLN A 45 20.63 3.22 -5.17
C GLN A 45 20.00 2.07 -4.41
N TYR A 46 18.69 1.90 -4.59
CA TYR A 46 18.04 0.73 -4.06
C TYR A 46 18.85 -0.46 -4.55
N ASP A 47 19.28 -1.30 -3.60
CA ASP A 47 19.98 -2.52 -3.94
C ASP A 47 19.17 -3.24 -5.02
N ALA A 48 19.82 -3.69 -6.09
CA ALA A 48 19.15 -4.38 -7.19
C ALA A 48 18.29 -5.56 -6.69
N GLN A 49 18.66 -6.15 -5.54
CA GLN A 49 17.83 -7.15 -4.86
C GLN A 49 16.49 -6.60 -4.38
N PHE A 50 16.46 -5.40 -3.77
CA PHE A 50 15.23 -4.78 -3.28
C PHE A 50 14.28 -4.41 -4.42
N GLU A 51 14.79 -3.80 -5.49
CA GLU A 51 13.97 -3.48 -6.67
C GLU A 51 13.35 -4.75 -7.28
N ASN A 52 14.13 -5.83 -7.36
CA ASN A 52 13.64 -7.13 -7.83
C ASN A 52 12.58 -7.73 -6.90
N GLN A 53 12.75 -7.62 -5.58
CA GLN A 53 11.75 -8.10 -4.61
C GLN A 53 10.45 -7.31 -4.68
N VAL A 54 10.52 -5.98 -4.78
CA VAL A 54 9.34 -5.11 -4.93
C VAL A 54 8.60 -5.43 -6.22
N MET A 55 9.33 -5.56 -7.33
CA MET A 55 8.74 -5.92 -8.62
C MET A 55 8.07 -7.30 -8.56
N GLN A 56 8.66 -8.28 -7.90
CA GLN A 56 8.06 -9.60 -7.72
C GLN A 56 6.82 -9.56 -6.82
N ALA A 57 6.85 -8.77 -5.74
CA ALA A 57 5.71 -8.59 -4.85
C ALA A 57 4.51 -7.98 -5.59
N GLU A 58 4.74 -6.94 -6.39
CA GLU A 58 3.70 -6.32 -7.22
C GLU A 58 3.15 -7.27 -8.28
N LYS A 59 4.03 -8.00 -8.99
CA LYS A 59 3.61 -9.03 -9.96
C LYS A 59 2.75 -10.09 -9.31
N THR A 60 3.18 -10.59 -8.15
CA THR A 60 2.45 -11.63 -7.41
C THR A 60 1.10 -11.11 -6.97
N ARG A 61 1.03 -9.91 -6.37
CA ARG A 61 -0.22 -9.28 -5.99
C ARG A 61 -1.17 -9.15 -7.18
N HIS A 62 -0.71 -8.59 -8.30
CA HIS A 62 -1.54 -8.41 -9.49
C HIS A 62 -2.07 -9.72 -10.05
N LEU A 63 -1.23 -10.77 -10.08
CA LEU A 63 -1.64 -12.09 -10.53
C LEU A 63 -2.67 -12.71 -9.60
N THR A 64 -2.49 -12.59 -8.28
CA THR A 64 -3.45 -13.10 -7.30
C THR A 64 -4.80 -12.40 -7.40
N GLU A 65 -4.82 -11.06 -7.53
CA GLU A 65 -6.06 -10.29 -7.70
C GLU A 65 -6.78 -10.65 -9.01
N LYS A 66 -6.03 -10.86 -10.10
CA LYS A 66 -6.60 -11.29 -11.38
C LYS A 66 -7.17 -12.70 -11.32
N LEU A 67 -6.45 -13.63 -10.71
CA LEU A 67 -6.88 -15.02 -10.58
C LEU A 67 -8.15 -15.11 -9.74
N LEU A 68 -8.21 -14.37 -8.62
CA LEU A 68 -9.39 -14.29 -7.77
C LEU A 68 -10.60 -13.74 -8.54
N LYS A 69 -10.46 -12.61 -9.24
CA LYS A 69 -11.54 -12.05 -10.08
C LYS A 69 -12.03 -13.03 -11.15
N GLN A 70 -11.11 -13.77 -11.78
CA GLN A 70 -11.47 -14.76 -12.80
C GLN A 70 -12.18 -15.97 -12.20
N ALA A 71 -11.74 -16.43 -11.02
CA ALA A 71 -12.39 -17.52 -10.30
C ALA A 71 -13.80 -17.13 -9.85
N GLU A 72 -13.99 -15.92 -9.32
CA GLU A 72 -15.32 -15.36 -8.99
C GLU A 72 -16.23 -15.28 -10.20
N ALA A 73 -15.71 -14.84 -11.36
CA ALA A 73 -16.47 -14.78 -12.59
C ALA A 73 -16.89 -16.16 -13.12
N MET A 74 -16.09 -17.20 -12.84
CA MET A 74 -16.42 -18.58 -13.21
C MET A 74 -17.51 -19.18 -12.31
N ILE A 75 -17.43 -18.94 -11.00
CA ILE A 75 -18.40 -19.47 -10.03
C ILE A 75 -19.74 -18.73 -10.15
N GLN A 76 -19.69 -17.41 -10.26
CA GLN A 76 -20.87 -16.56 -10.38
C GLN A 76 -20.78 -15.72 -11.67
N PRO A 77 -21.27 -16.26 -12.80
CA PRO A 77 -21.15 -15.58 -14.10
C PRO A 77 -21.94 -14.28 -14.15
N ASN A 78 -23.04 -14.17 -13.40
CA ASN A 78 -23.87 -12.97 -13.36
C ASN A 78 -23.17 -11.82 -12.60
N PRO A 79 -22.86 -10.69 -13.27
CA PRO A 79 -22.19 -9.55 -12.64
C PRO A 79 -23.02 -8.86 -11.56
N GLY A 80 -24.36 -8.89 -11.65
CA GLY A 80 -25.25 -8.28 -10.65
C GLY A 80 -25.12 -8.96 -9.30
N TYR A 81 -25.12 -10.29 -9.30
CA TYR A 81 -24.96 -11.08 -8.06
C TYR A 81 -23.56 -10.93 -7.46
N ARG A 82 -22.51 -10.78 -8.29
CA ARG A 82 -21.16 -10.54 -7.78
C ARG A 82 -21.04 -9.23 -7.00
N ILE A 83 -21.61 -8.14 -7.51
CA ILE A 83 -21.58 -6.83 -6.82
C ILE A 83 -22.37 -6.90 -5.52
N GLU A 84 -23.53 -7.54 -5.56
CA GLU A 84 -24.39 -7.71 -4.40
C GLU A 84 -23.70 -8.54 -3.30
N GLU A 85 -23.06 -9.66 -3.65
CA GLU A 85 -22.26 -10.48 -2.72
C GLU A 85 -21.10 -9.69 -2.13
N PHE A 86 -20.36 -8.94 -2.95
CA PHE A 86 -19.29 -8.07 -2.46
C PHE A 86 -19.81 -7.03 -1.47
N LEU A 87 -20.96 -6.40 -1.75
CA LEU A 87 -21.57 -5.43 -0.83
C LEU A 87 -21.99 -6.09 0.48
N PHE A 88 -22.66 -7.25 0.42
CA PHE A 88 -23.11 -7.96 1.62
C PHE A 88 -21.95 -8.45 2.48
N GLU A 89 -20.85 -8.91 1.87
CA GLU A 89 -19.61 -9.25 2.57
C GLU A 89 -19.02 -8.03 3.29
N LYS A 90 -18.98 -6.86 2.64
CA LYS A 90 -18.49 -5.62 3.27
C LYS A 90 -19.42 -5.07 4.35
N LEU A 91 -20.69 -5.43 4.31
CA LEU A 91 -21.71 -5.00 5.27
C LEU A 91 -21.91 -6.01 6.44
N ASP A 92 -21.11 -7.09 6.51
CA ASP A 92 -21.23 -8.19 7.48
C ASP A 92 -22.65 -8.78 7.57
N LYS A 93 -23.35 -8.78 6.44
CA LYS A 93 -24.72 -9.30 6.33
C LYS A 93 -24.71 -10.63 5.59
N LYS A 94 -25.61 -11.53 5.98
CA LYS A 94 -25.78 -12.80 5.28
C LYS A 94 -26.35 -12.55 3.88
N THR A 95 -25.65 -13.06 2.87
CA THR A 95 -26.16 -13.13 1.50
C THR A 95 -27.45 -13.94 1.48
N PRO A 96 -28.53 -13.46 0.84
CA PRO A 96 -29.75 -14.25 0.69
C PRO A 96 -29.44 -15.54 -0.07
N ALA A 97 -30.02 -16.66 0.38
CA ALA A 97 -29.89 -17.93 -0.33
C ALA A 97 -30.62 -17.83 -1.67
N ARG A 98 -29.87 -17.90 -2.77
CA ARG A 98 -30.43 -17.79 -4.13
C ARG A 98 -30.73 -19.19 -4.69
N PRO A 99 -31.84 -19.38 -5.40
CA PRO A 99 -32.07 -20.61 -6.13
C PRO A 99 -31.02 -20.74 -7.25
N THR A 100 -30.47 -21.94 -7.41
CA THR A 100 -29.53 -22.22 -8.50
C THR A 100 -30.27 -22.24 -9.84
N ASN A 101 -29.58 -21.93 -10.94
CA ASN A 101 -30.20 -21.96 -12.28
C ASN A 101 -30.86 -23.30 -12.59
N SER A 102 -30.28 -24.41 -12.11
CA SER A 102 -30.85 -25.76 -12.22
C SER A 102 -32.15 -25.93 -11.43
N PHE A 103 -32.26 -25.30 -10.26
CA PHE A 103 -33.48 -25.34 -9.46
C PHE A 103 -34.62 -24.59 -10.15
N VAL A 104 -34.35 -23.38 -10.65
CA VAL A 104 -35.34 -22.59 -11.41
C VAL A 104 -35.82 -23.37 -12.64
N LEU A 105 -34.90 -24.01 -13.37
CA LEU A 105 -35.27 -24.87 -14.49
C LEU A 105 -36.17 -26.03 -14.04
N GLY A 106 -35.80 -26.73 -12.96
CA GLY A 106 -36.59 -27.84 -12.43
C GLY A 106 -38.01 -27.43 -12.02
N GLU A 107 -38.15 -26.27 -11.36
CA GLU A 107 -39.45 -25.70 -10.99
C GLU A 107 -40.29 -25.41 -12.24
N THR A 108 -39.72 -24.72 -13.23
CA THR A 108 -40.44 -24.44 -14.49
C THR A 108 -40.82 -25.70 -15.27
N MET A 109 -39.99 -26.75 -15.22
CA MET A 109 -40.29 -28.03 -15.85
C MET A 109 -41.42 -28.76 -15.13
N LEU A 110 -41.46 -28.68 -13.80
CA LEU A 110 -42.51 -29.28 -12.98
C LEU A 110 -43.85 -28.59 -13.21
N ASP A 111 -43.86 -27.25 -13.26
CA ASP A 111 -45.05 -26.46 -13.59
C ASP A 111 -45.55 -26.78 -15.00
N ALA A 112 -44.65 -26.82 -15.99
CA ALA A 112 -44.99 -27.18 -17.36
C ALA A 112 -45.53 -28.62 -17.48
N SER A 113 -44.98 -29.55 -16.70
CA SER A 113 -45.43 -30.94 -16.68
C SER A 113 -46.84 -31.08 -16.11
N GLN A 114 -47.17 -30.31 -15.07
CA GLN A 114 -48.53 -30.23 -14.52
C GLN A 114 -49.52 -29.64 -15.53
N GLU A 115 -49.11 -28.64 -16.31
CA GLU A 115 -49.96 -28.02 -17.34
C GLU A 115 -50.23 -28.97 -18.52
N ILE A 116 -49.24 -29.78 -18.90
CA ILE A 116 -49.40 -30.82 -19.94
C ILE A 116 -50.39 -31.91 -19.48
N GLY A 117 -50.33 -32.29 -18.21
CA GLY A 117 -51.21 -33.27 -17.57
C GLY A 117 -50.92 -34.75 -17.92
N PRO A 118 -51.51 -35.68 -17.17
CA PRO A 118 -51.15 -37.12 -17.18
C PRO A 118 -51.60 -37.87 -18.43
N GLY A 119 -52.29 -37.20 -19.37
CA GLY A 119 -52.78 -37.79 -20.60
C GLY A 119 -51.72 -38.00 -21.68
N THR A 120 -50.52 -37.44 -21.50
CA THR A 120 -49.39 -37.58 -22.42
C THR A 120 -48.17 -38.16 -21.70
N SER A 121 -47.29 -38.82 -22.43
CA SER A 121 -46.05 -39.41 -21.88
C SER A 121 -45.05 -38.38 -21.32
N TYR A 122 -45.35 -37.08 -21.42
CA TYR A 122 -44.49 -35.96 -21.01
C TYR A 122 -45.04 -35.17 -19.81
N GLY A 123 -46.28 -35.43 -19.39
CA GLY A 123 -46.88 -34.85 -18.19
C GLY A 123 -46.80 -35.78 -16.99
N ILE A 124 -46.83 -35.20 -15.78
CA ILE A 124 -47.02 -35.91 -14.51
C ILE A 124 -48.51 -35.93 -14.17
#